data_AF-A0AAW0EAM9-F1
#
_entry.id   AF-A0AAW0EAM9-F1
#
_cell.length_a   1.000
_cell.length_b   1.000
_cell.length_c   1.000
_cell.angle_alpha   90.00
_cell.angle_beta   90.00
_cell.angle_gamma   90.00
#
_symmetry.space_group_name_H-M   'P 1'
#
loop_
_entity.id
_entity.type
_entity.pdbx_description
1 polymer ?
#
loop_
_entity_poly.entity_id
_entity_poly.type
_entity_poly.pdbx_seq_one_letter_code
_entity_poly.pdbx_strand_id
1 'polypeptide(L)'
;MLLWFLALPLPALASVDKTLGVSPALLSKYSAPKSGSWKCLDGSKEIPWDFVNDDSCDCPDGSDEPGTSACPNSTFYCQNAGHIGATIPSSRVNDGLCEPECCDGSDERPGVCRNACKEIGEEYRKKRDAERKIQKTGAKIRSSYIAFAHKEKKRLEALVESSAAEIAVREKEVARLRVIAERTESLSAAALEHKQQSRERPLYTSLMSHASALKALQREHKKHLEREQQLGDILDTLRKGYNPNYQDMAVLEAVRGWEYLAGLPHIGVEEDAQKAADLSVSDEEAGIAETGDEKKDDEVAETDEEEWTAEDLKTGLDELLNTDYVSLLMAHDEHVKTPPPSTLFNLRGYLPDSLVPQYEEMRETLLSWLGVFGIAGTDVEKSSDSSKARTALSDAESALNKVISDKKNAEEDLGEIFDVQGFGAEGEWKKLDGQCLQLDSGDYIYEVCLFDEARQKPGPGKGGQTFSLGKFSSWNPSPDVKPGEPAYYEKQVYDRGTRCWNGPERSVILVLKCGTENAIHTVAELEKCEYQFTGTSPALCLPLDAKDSVREEL
;
A
#
# COMPACT_ATOMS: atom_id res chain seq x y z
N MET A 1 -17.02 91.61 65.31
CA MET A 1 -16.02 90.56 65.54
C MET A 1 -16.58 89.59 66.56
N LEU A 2 -17.06 88.42 66.15
CA LEU A 2 -17.13 87.21 66.99
C LEU A 2 -17.45 85.99 66.10
N LEU A 3 -16.35 85.44 65.57
CA LEU A 3 -16.02 84.04 65.30
C LEU A 3 -17.11 83.09 64.78
N TRP A 4 -17.08 82.89 63.46
CA TRP A 4 -17.50 81.64 62.80
C TRP A 4 -16.56 80.50 63.20
N PHE A 5 -17.08 79.49 63.88
CA PHE A 5 -16.42 78.20 64.01
C PHE A 5 -16.71 77.36 62.76
N LEU A 6 -15.71 77.22 61.90
CA LEU A 6 -15.66 76.20 60.84
C LEU A 6 -15.54 74.83 61.52
N ALA A 7 -16.61 74.04 61.48
CA ALA A 7 -16.56 72.62 61.79
C ALA A 7 -15.89 71.90 60.60
N LEU A 8 -14.65 71.46 60.80
CA LEU A 8 -14.00 70.47 59.93
C LEU A 8 -14.67 69.11 60.17
N PRO A 9 -15.13 68.39 59.12
CA PRO A 9 -15.58 67.02 59.28
C PRO A 9 -14.35 66.14 59.62
N LEU A 10 -14.38 65.44 60.75
CA LEU A 10 -13.44 64.36 61.01
C LEU A 10 -13.62 63.28 59.93
N PRO A 11 -12.54 62.78 59.31
CA PRO A 11 -12.64 61.56 58.51
C PRO A 11 -12.94 60.41 59.48
N ALA A 12 -14.09 59.75 59.31
CA ALA A 12 -14.32 58.47 59.95
C ALA A 12 -13.28 57.49 59.40
N LEU A 13 -12.34 57.06 60.25
CA LEU A 13 -11.52 55.87 59.98
C LEU A 13 -12.47 54.69 59.93
N ALA A 14 -12.83 54.26 58.72
CA ALA A 14 -13.54 53.00 58.53
C ALA A 14 -12.61 51.89 58.99
N SER A 15 -12.95 51.19 60.08
CA SER A 15 -12.21 50.01 60.52
C SER A 15 -12.31 48.95 59.42
N VAL A 16 -11.17 48.57 58.84
CA VAL A 16 -11.09 47.48 57.87
C VAL A 16 -11.55 46.20 58.54
N ASP A 17 -12.35 45.39 57.84
CA ASP A 17 -12.80 44.11 58.37
C ASP A 17 -11.59 43.22 58.66
N LYS A 18 -11.55 42.62 59.85
CA LYS A 18 -10.41 41.82 60.32
C LYS A 18 -10.28 40.49 59.57
N THR A 19 -11.30 40.10 58.81
CA THR A 19 -11.29 38.92 57.91
C THR A 19 -11.05 39.26 56.44
N LEU A 20 -10.87 40.54 56.09
CA LEU A 20 -10.59 40.96 54.72
C LEU A 20 -9.27 40.39 54.23
N GLY A 21 -9.25 39.87 52.99
CA GLY A 21 -8.05 39.32 52.34
C GLY A 21 -7.61 37.93 52.82
N VAL A 22 -8.35 37.30 53.74
CA VAL A 22 -8.04 35.97 54.27
C VAL A 22 -8.56 34.87 53.33
N SER A 23 -7.70 33.89 53.00
CA SER A 23 -8.12 32.74 52.18
C SER A 23 -9.10 31.82 52.94
N PRO A 24 -10.03 31.13 52.25
CA PRO A 24 -11.06 30.32 52.90
C PRO A 24 -10.50 29.19 53.79
N ALA A 25 -9.34 28.66 53.44
CA ALA A 25 -8.63 27.64 54.23
C ALA A 25 -8.10 28.19 55.56
N LEU A 26 -7.78 29.49 55.62
CA LEU A 26 -7.19 30.15 56.78
C LEU A 26 -8.23 30.86 57.66
N LEU A 27 -9.46 31.07 57.19
CA LEU A 27 -10.55 31.74 57.94
C LEU A 27 -10.72 31.21 59.37
N SER A 28 -10.57 29.89 59.58
CA SER A 28 -10.69 29.27 60.90
C SER A 28 -9.66 29.77 61.93
N LYS A 29 -8.51 30.29 61.47
CA LYS A 29 -7.42 30.81 62.29
C LYS A 29 -7.57 32.30 62.61
N TYR A 30 -8.40 33.02 61.86
CA TYR A 30 -8.69 34.45 62.04
C TYR A 30 -10.04 34.64 62.74
N SER A 31 -10.13 34.20 64.00
CA SER A 31 -11.32 34.40 64.83
C SER A 31 -10.98 35.15 66.11
N ALA A 32 -11.85 36.08 66.52
CA ALA A 32 -11.63 36.93 67.68
C ALA A 32 -11.50 36.10 68.98
N PRO A 33 -10.32 36.07 69.61
CA PRO A 33 -10.11 35.27 70.82
C PRO A 33 -10.68 35.98 72.06
N LYS A 34 -11.26 35.22 72.99
CA LYS A 34 -11.83 35.77 74.25
C LYS A 34 -10.80 36.45 75.16
N SER A 35 -9.51 36.18 74.95
CA SER A 35 -8.37 36.78 75.67
C SER A 35 -7.94 38.14 75.11
N GLY A 36 -8.39 38.53 73.91
CA GLY A 36 -7.95 39.74 73.22
C GLY A 36 -6.56 39.67 72.57
N SER A 37 -5.82 38.57 72.76
CA SER A 37 -4.52 38.29 72.13
C SER A 37 -4.64 37.25 71.02
N TRP A 38 -4.09 37.56 69.84
CA TRP A 38 -4.00 36.71 68.66
C TRP A 38 -2.55 36.35 68.38
N LYS A 39 -2.31 35.16 67.83
CA LYS A 39 -0.96 34.63 67.59
C LYS A 39 -0.70 34.59 66.10
N CYS A 40 0.46 35.09 65.66
CA CYS A 40 0.91 34.99 64.27
C CYS A 40 0.86 33.52 63.80
N LEU A 41 0.63 33.28 62.51
CA LEU A 41 0.40 31.93 61.97
C LEU A 41 1.63 31.02 62.10
N ASP A 42 2.84 31.58 62.07
CA ASP A 42 4.10 30.89 62.34
C ASP A 42 4.38 30.64 63.84
N GLY A 43 3.59 31.26 64.72
CA GLY A 43 3.73 31.20 66.17
C GLY A 43 4.84 32.06 66.77
N SER A 44 5.42 33.00 66.00
CA SER A 44 6.56 33.84 66.38
C SER A 44 6.24 34.88 67.46
N LYS A 45 5.07 35.54 67.37
CA LYS A 45 4.67 36.64 68.24
C LYS A 45 3.18 36.56 68.58
N GLU A 46 2.83 37.04 69.77
CA GLU A 46 1.43 37.26 70.18
C GLU A 46 1.16 38.77 70.15
N ILE A 47 0.15 39.17 69.39
CA ILE A 47 -0.26 40.56 69.18
C ILE A 47 -1.72 40.73 69.64
N PRO A 48 -2.15 41.92 70.10
CA PRO A 48 -3.56 42.15 70.36
C PRO A 48 -4.40 42.04 69.08
N TRP A 49 -5.64 41.56 69.17
CA TRP A 49 -6.52 41.36 68.01
C TRP A 49 -6.77 42.64 67.18
N ASP A 50 -6.62 43.80 67.82
CA ASP A 50 -6.79 45.10 67.17
C ASP A 50 -5.68 45.40 66.13
N PHE A 51 -4.52 44.74 66.23
CA PHE A 51 -3.37 44.89 65.32
C PHE A 51 -3.47 44.02 64.04
N VAL A 52 -4.54 43.25 63.86
CA VAL A 52 -4.77 42.52 62.59
C VAL A 52 -5.38 43.48 61.57
N ASN A 53 -4.87 43.63 60.35
CA ASN A 53 -5.34 44.61 59.36
C ASN A 53 -5.32 46.05 59.91
N ASP A 54 -4.24 46.47 60.56
CA ASP A 54 -4.07 47.82 61.12
C ASP A 54 -3.12 48.73 60.32
N ASP A 55 -2.66 48.27 59.15
CA ASP A 55 -1.70 48.96 58.27
C ASP A 55 -0.28 49.04 58.87
N SER A 56 0.05 48.16 59.83
CA SER A 56 1.38 47.98 60.40
C SER A 56 1.82 46.51 60.31
N CYS A 57 3.08 46.29 59.94
CA CYS A 57 3.62 44.93 59.88
C CYS A 57 4.27 44.54 61.22
N ASP A 58 3.49 43.88 62.07
CA ASP A 58 3.81 43.41 63.41
C ASP A 58 4.29 41.96 63.48
N CYS A 59 3.78 41.10 62.60
CA CYS A 59 4.21 39.71 62.48
C CYS A 59 5.33 39.56 61.43
N PRO A 60 6.44 38.87 61.74
CA PRO A 60 7.52 38.60 60.78
C PRO A 60 7.08 37.79 59.54
N ASP A 61 6.01 37.00 59.66
CA ASP A 61 5.42 36.22 58.57
C ASP A 61 4.38 37.00 57.73
N GLY A 62 4.03 38.22 58.16
CA GLY A 62 3.02 39.07 57.53
C GLY A 62 1.59 38.55 57.63
N SER A 63 1.33 37.63 58.58
CA SER A 63 0.00 37.04 58.76
C SER A 63 -1.01 37.96 59.45
N ASP A 64 -0.54 39.00 60.10
CA ASP A 64 -1.33 40.07 60.71
C ASP A 64 -2.01 40.98 59.68
N GLU A 65 -1.44 41.14 58.50
CA GLU A 65 -1.93 42.05 57.45
C GLU A 65 -2.37 41.31 56.17
N PRO A 66 -3.41 40.44 56.22
CA PRO A 66 -3.99 39.82 55.03
C PRO A 66 -4.78 40.80 54.16
N GLY A 67 -5.27 41.90 54.73
CA GLY A 67 -6.19 42.86 54.12
C GLY A 67 -5.57 44.21 53.73
N THR A 68 -4.27 44.41 53.98
CA THR A 68 -3.55 45.66 53.71
C THR A 68 -2.23 45.39 52.97
N SER A 69 -1.54 46.46 52.57
CA SER A 69 -0.24 46.40 51.88
C SER A 69 0.97 46.61 52.80
N ALA A 70 0.76 46.61 54.13
CA ALA A 70 1.80 46.95 55.11
C ALA A 70 2.93 45.90 55.20
N CYS A 71 2.62 44.62 54.96
CA CYS A 71 3.62 43.56 54.91
C CYS A 71 4.00 43.21 53.46
N PRO A 72 5.27 43.30 53.05
CA PRO A 72 5.68 43.09 51.65
C PRO A 72 5.65 41.63 51.18
N ASN A 73 5.64 40.66 52.10
CA ASN A 73 5.60 39.22 51.79
C ASN A 73 4.21 38.60 52.02
N SER A 74 3.17 39.40 52.22
CA SER A 74 1.80 38.91 52.43
C SER A 74 1.02 38.81 51.11
N THR A 75 -0.08 38.07 51.15
CA THR A 75 -0.96 37.84 50.02
C THR A 75 -2.39 38.17 50.40
N PHE A 76 -3.11 38.82 49.49
CA PHE A 76 -4.50 39.20 49.68
C PHE A 76 -5.41 38.27 48.86
N TYR A 77 -6.43 37.69 49.50
CA TYR A 77 -7.42 36.85 48.83
C TYR A 77 -8.67 37.64 48.47
N CYS A 78 -8.94 37.77 47.17
CA CYS A 78 -10.19 38.30 46.66
C CYS A 78 -11.24 37.18 46.62
N GLN A 79 -12.36 37.39 47.31
CA GLN A 79 -13.43 36.38 47.36
C GLN A 79 -14.12 36.23 46.01
N ASN A 80 -14.16 37.31 45.20
CA ASN A 80 -14.71 37.34 43.85
C ASN A 80 -16.11 36.72 43.76
N ALA A 81 -17.03 37.14 44.64
CA ALA A 81 -18.36 36.56 44.71
C ALA A 81 -19.08 36.57 43.33
N GLY A 82 -19.34 35.37 42.80
CA GLY A 82 -19.92 35.18 41.46
C GLY A 82 -18.91 34.72 40.38
N HIS A 83 -17.61 34.72 40.69
CA HIS A 83 -16.50 34.13 39.93
C HIS A 83 -15.60 33.29 40.86
N ILE A 84 -14.42 32.89 40.38
CA ILE A 84 -13.44 32.11 41.14
C ILE A 84 -12.59 33.08 41.98
N GLY A 85 -12.39 32.75 43.25
CA GLY A 85 -11.51 33.51 44.14
C GLY A 85 -10.05 33.47 43.67
N ALA A 86 -9.37 34.60 43.80
CA ALA A 86 -7.99 34.77 43.36
C ALA A 86 -7.14 35.34 44.49
N THR A 87 -5.83 35.11 44.42
CA THR A 87 -4.88 35.61 45.41
C THR A 87 -3.89 36.54 44.72
N ILE A 88 -3.79 37.77 45.21
CA ILE A 88 -2.90 38.80 44.68
C ILE A 88 -1.79 39.14 45.70
N PRO A 89 -0.64 39.64 45.26
CA PRO A 89 0.39 40.17 46.17
C PRO A 89 -0.13 41.38 46.96
N SER A 90 0.23 41.48 48.24
CA SER A 90 -0.18 42.61 49.10
C SER A 90 0.27 43.97 48.58
N SER A 91 1.35 44.03 47.80
CA SER A 91 1.83 45.25 47.15
C SER A 91 0.83 45.90 46.18
N ARG A 92 -0.18 45.15 45.74
CA ARG A 92 -1.23 45.59 44.81
C ARG A 92 -2.55 45.94 45.50
N VAL A 93 -2.53 46.06 46.83
CA VAL A 93 -3.70 46.42 47.65
C VAL A 93 -3.61 47.90 47.98
N ASN A 94 -4.67 48.66 47.67
CA ASN A 94 -4.74 50.12 47.85
C ASN A 94 -3.66 50.91 47.08
N ASP A 95 -3.22 50.44 45.91
CA ASP A 95 -2.27 51.14 45.05
C ASP A 95 -2.95 52.09 44.03
N GLY A 96 -4.29 52.07 43.97
CA GLY A 96 -5.12 52.90 43.11
C GLY A 96 -5.37 52.31 41.72
N LEU A 97 -4.94 51.08 41.46
CA LEU A 97 -5.16 50.35 40.22
C LEU A 97 -6.05 49.13 40.48
N CYS A 98 -7.06 48.93 39.64
CA CYS A 98 -7.93 47.76 39.77
C CYS A 98 -7.28 46.53 39.15
N GLU A 99 -7.03 45.50 39.95
CA GLU A 99 -6.42 44.27 39.48
C GLU A 99 -7.42 43.38 38.73
N PRO A 100 -7.05 42.80 37.56
CA PRO A 100 -7.97 41.99 36.76
C PRO A 100 -8.33 40.66 37.43
N GLU A 101 -7.48 40.16 38.32
CA GLU A 101 -7.72 38.95 39.11
C GLU A 101 -8.73 39.20 40.25
N CYS A 102 -8.85 40.44 40.71
CA CYS A 102 -9.75 40.87 41.78
C CYS A 102 -11.02 41.52 41.19
N CYS A 103 -11.88 40.71 40.56
CA CYS A 103 -13.04 41.23 39.84
C CYS A 103 -14.09 41.91 40.74
N ASP A 104 -14.02 41.70 42.06
CA ASP A 104 -14.96 42.29 43.02
C ASP A 104 -14.57 43.71 43.41
N GLY A 105 -13.34 44.13 43.10
CA GLY A 105 -12.76 45.42 43.46
C GLY A 105 -12.39 45.53 44.94
N SER A 106 -12.20 44.40 45.63
CA SER A 106 -11.85 44.36 47.07
C SER A 106 -10.38 44.68 47.37
N ASP A 107 -9.56 44.73 46.33
CA ASP A 107 -8.18 45.24 46.33
C ASP A 107 -8.11 46.74 46.67
N GLU A 108 -9.14 47.49 46.29
CA GLU A 108 -9.19 48.95 46.42
C GLU A 108 -10.30 49.44 47.34
N ARG A 109 -10.18 50.71 47.74
CA ARG A 109 -11.21 51.38 48.54
C ARG A 109 -12.56 51.42 47.81
N PRO A 110 -13.69 51.33 48.54
CA PRO A 110 -15.01 51.33 47.93
C PRO A 110 -15.23 52.60 47.11
N GLY A 111 -15.52 52.44 45.81
CA GLY A 111 -15.78 53.53 44.86
C GLY A 111 -14.65 53.79 43.85
N VAL A 112 -13.48 53.18 44.01
CA VAL A 112 -12.39 53.24 43.01
C VAL A 112 -12.63 52.20 41.91
N CYS A 113 -12.89 50.95 42.31
CA CYS A 113 -13.10 49.83 41.39
C CYS A 113 -14.57 49.40 41.33
N ARG A 114 -15.00 48.96 40.14
CA ARG A 114 -16.34 48.40 39.92
C ARG A 114 -16.32 46.89 40.08
N ASN A 115 -17.36 46.32 40.70
CA ASN A 115 -17.51 44.87 40.75
C ASN A 115 -18.00 44.33 39.40
N ALA A 116 -17.14 43.61 38.69
CA ALA A 116 -17.42 42.96 37.40
C ALA A 116 -17.51 41.42 37.50
N CYS A 117 -17.41 40.84 38.71
CA CYS A 117 -17.36 39.40 38.91
C CYS A 117 -18.55 38.65 38.34
N LYS A 118 -19.76 39.24 38.41
CA LYS A 118 -20.96 38.58 37.90
C LYS A 118 -20.88 38.37 36.38
N GLU A 119 -20.48 39.39 35.64
CA GLU A 119 -20.38 39.34 34.17
C GLU A 119 -19.26 38.38 33.74
N ILE A 120 -18.08 38.52 34.34
CA ILE A 120 -16.92 37.66 34.06
C ILE A 120 -17.22 36.20 34.42
N GLY A 121 -17.84 35.98 35.58
CA GLY A 121 -18.24 34.66 36.03
C GLY A 121 -19.30 34.00 35.15
N GLU A 122 -20.29 34.77 34.65
CA GLU A 122 -21.27 34.26 33.69
C GLU A 122 -20.62 33.88 32.36
N GLU A 123 -19.69 34.68 31.84
CA GLU A 123 -18.95 34.35 30.61
C GLU A 123 -18.07 33.12 30.80
N TYR A 124 -17.35 33.04 31.93
CA TYR A 124 -16.53 31.89 32.29
C TYR A 124 -17.35 30.59 32.36
N ARG A 125 -18.49 30.60 33.07
CA ARG A 125 -19.40 29.46 33.15
C ARG A 125 -19.92 29.06 31.77
N LYS A 126 -20.32 30.03 30.92
CA LYS A 126 -20.76 29.75 29.54
C LYS A 126 -19.67 29.05 28.72
N LYS A 127 -18.41 29.51 28.79
CA LYS A 127 -17.28 28.89 28.09
C LYS A 127 -17.00 27.49 28.62
N ARG A 128 -16.90 27.32 29.94
CA ARG A 128 -16.68 26.01 30.58
C ARG A 128 -17.81 25.02 30.30
N ASP A 129 -19.06 25.45 30.35
CA ASP A 129 -20.21 24.61 30.01
C ASP A 129 -20.20 24.19 28.54
N ALA A 130 -19.75 25.06 27.63
CA ALA A 130 -19.58 24.73 26.22
C ALA A 130 -18.48 23.67 26.01
N GLU A 131 -17.30 23.86 26.63
CA GLU A 131 -16.21 22.87 26.61
C GLU A 131 -16.65 21.53 27.21
N ARG A 132 -17.34 21.57 28.35
CA ARG A 132 -17.87 20.39 29.04
C ARG A 132 -18.91 19.66 28.18
N LYS A 133 -19.76 20.40 27.46
CA LYS A 133 -20.72 19.81 26.51
C LYS A 133 -19.97 19.09 25.38
N ILE A 134 -18.96 19.73 24.79
CA ILE A 134 -18.11 19.13 23.74
C ILE A 134 -17.43 17.87 24.26
N GLN A 135 -16.87 17.91 25.47
CA GLN A 135 -16.21 16.76 26.06
C GLN A 135 -17.18 15.62 26.36
N LYS A 136 -18.38 15.90 26.89
CA LYS A 136 -19.41 14.88 27.14
C LYS A 136 -19.92 14.23 25.86
N THR A 137 -20.20 15.02 24.82
CA THR A 137 -20.64 14.49 23.53
C THR A 137 -19.52 13.73 22.82
N GLY A 138 -18.29 14.26 22.85
CA GLY A 138 -17.09 13.61 22.32
C GLY A 138 -16.80 12.28 23.02
N ALA A 139 -16.85 12.23 24.36
CA ALA A 139 -16.65 11.00 25.13
C ALA A 139 -17.73 9.94 24.84
N LYS A 140 -18.98 10.38 24.62
CA LYS A 140 -20.04 9.46 24.15
C LYS A 140 -19.71 8.89 22.77
N ILE A 141 -19.20 9.69 21.84
CA ILE A 141 -18.78 9.21 20.52
C ILE A 141 -17.57 8.27 20.65
N ARG A 142 -16.58 8.61 21.48
CA ARG A 142 -15.43 7.74 21.79
C ARG A 142 -15.86 6.36 22.29
N SER A 143 -16.85 6.31 23.20
CA SER A 143 -17.38 5.02 23.67
C SER A 143 -17.96 4.16 22.54
N SER A 144 -18.51 4.79 21.49
CA SER A 144 -18.96 4.07 20.29
C SER A 144 -17.80 3.54 19.43
N TYR A 145 -16.63 4.19 19.48
CA TYR A 145 -15.43 3.76 18.76
C TYR A 145 -14.80 2.55 19.45
N ILE A 146 -14.69 2.60 20.77
CA ILE A 146 -14.26 1.46 21.60
C ILE A 146 -15.19 0.26 21.40
N ALA A 147 -16.52 0.50 21.41
CA ALA A 147 -17.49 -0.56 21.11
C ALA A 147 -17.32 -1.16 19.71
N PHE A 148 -16.95 -0.34 18.70
CA PHE A 148 -16.62 -0.81 17.36
C PHE A 148 -15.36 -1.69 17.37
N ALA A 149 -14.29 -1.28 18.05
CA ALA A 149 -13.06 -2.06 18.17
C ALA A 149 -13.30 -3.44 18.80
N HIS A 150 -14.09 -3.51 19.89
CA HIS A 150 -14.47 -4.78 20.49
C HIS A 150 -15.36 -5.65 19.59
N LYS A 151 -16.24 -5.04 18.79
CA LYS A 151 -17.04 -5.77 17.80
C LYS A 151 -16.15 -6.34 16.70
N GLU A 152 -15.17 -5.58 16.25
CA GLU A 152 -14.23 -5.99 15.21
C GLU A 152 -13.32 -7.11 15.69
N LYS A 153 -12.82 -7.03 16.94
CA LYS A 153 -12.12 -8.13 17.60
C LYS A 153 -12.92 -9.43 17.54
N LYS A 154 -14.19 -9.40 17.96
CA LYS A 154 -15.07 -10.58 17.93
C LYS A 154 -15.29 -11.11 16.51
N ARG A 155 -15.37 -10.22 15.51
CA ARG A 155 -15.50 -10.60 14.09
C ARG A 155 -14.26 -11.35 13.62
N LEU A 156 -13.07 -10.84 13.93
CA LEU A 156 -11.80 -11.46 13.58
C LEU A 156 -11.57 -12.78 14.33
N GLU A 157 -11.88 -12.84 15.63
CA GLU A 157 -11.82 -14.10 16.40
C GLU A 157 -12.69 -15.19 15.74
N ALA A 158 -13.92 -14.86 15.36
CA ALA A 158 -14.81 -15.79 14.66
C ALA A 158 -14.27 -16.17 13.26
N LEU A 159 -13.68 -15.22 12.53
CA LEU A 159 -13.05 -15.50 11.24
C LEU A 159 -11.88 -16.47 11.41
N VAL A 160 -10.97 -16.22 12.36
CA VAL A 160 -9.83 -17.08 12.66
C VAL A 160 -10.29 -18.50 13.04
N GLU A 161 -11.34 -18.63 13.85
CA GLU A 161 -11.93 -19.93 14.19
C GLU A 161 -12.51 -20.63 12.95
N SER A 162 -13.24 -19.92 12.09
CA SER A 162 -13.81 -20.48 10.87
C SER A 162 -12.74 -20.90 9.85
N SER A 163 -11.71 -20.08 9.66
CA SER A 163 -10.57 -20.37 8.79
C SER A 163 -9.75 -21.54 9.33
N ALA A 164 -9.57 -21.65 10.64
CA ALA A 164 -8.90 -22.80 11.25
C ALA A 164 -9.67 -24.11 11.02
N ALA A 165 -11.01 -24.09 11.09
CA ALA A 165 -11.84 -25.24 10.76
C ALA A 165 -11.75 -25.59 9.25
N GLU A 166 -11.76 -24.59 8.37
CA GLU A 166 -11.60 -24.79 6.92
C GLU A 166 -10.22 -25.38 6.57
N ILE A 167 -9.14 -24.86 7.19
CA ILE A 167 -7.78 -25.38 7.04
C ILE A 167 -7.74 -26.86 7.41
N ALA A 168 -8.31 -27.27 8.55
CA ALA A 168 -8.32 -28.67 8.97
C ALA A 168 -9.07 -29.61 7.98
N VAL A 169 -10.08 -29.09 7.26
CA VAL A 169 -10.78 -29.85 6.21
C VAL A 169 -9.94 -29.92 4.94
N ARG A 170 -9.38 -28.79 4.51
CA ARG A 170 -8.56 -28.68 3.29
C ARG A 170 -7.25 -29.45 3.41
N GLU A 171 -6.62 -29.47 4.57
CA GLU A 171 -5.43 -30.29 4.86
C GLU A 171 -5.70 -31.78 4.61
N LYS A 172 -6.86 -32.29 5.02
CA LYS A 172 -7.26 -33.68 4.76
C LYS A 172 -7.48 -33.94 3.28
N GLU A 173 -8.08 -33.00 2.55
CA GLU A 173 -8.30 -33.14 1.12
C GLU A 173 -6.97 -33.08 0.33
N VAL A 174 -6.07 -32.16 0.68
CA VAL A 174 -4.72 -32.11 0.12
C VAL A 174 -3.97 -33.41 0.40
N ALA A 175 -4.03 -33.94 1.62
CA ALA A 175 -3.42 -35.23 1.95
C ALA A 175 -4.00 -36.39 1.10
N ARG A 176 -5.32 -36.40 0.87
CA ARG A 176 -5.98 -37.39 0.01
C ARG A 176 -5.55 -37.25 -1.45
N LEU A 177 -5.56 -36.04 -2.01
CA LEU A 177 -5.14 -35.77 -3.38
C LEU A 177 -3.67 -36.08 -3.59
N ARG A 178 -2.82 -35.87 -2.58
CA ARG A 178 -1.39 -36.23 -2.61
C ARG A 178 -1.17 -37.71 -2.77
N VAL A 179 -1.91 -38.53 -2.03
CA VAL A 179 -1.88 -39.99 -2.20
C VAL A 179 -2.34 -40.42 -3.60
N ILE A 180 -3.38 -39.77 -4.14
CA ILE A 180 -3.88 -40.05 -5.50
C ILE A 180 -2.82 -39.67 -6.55
N ALA A 181 -2.25 -38.46 -6.45
CA ALA A 181 -1.24 -37.95 -7.36
C ALA A 181 0.00 -38.85 -7.37
N GLU A 182 0.55 -39.20 -6.21
CA GLU A 182 1.72 -40.09 -6.09
C GLU A 182 1.43 -41.48 -6.69
N ARG A 183 0.22 -42.02 -6.46
CA ARG A 183 -0.20 -43.27 -7.07
C ARG A 183 -0.30 -43.17 -8.59
N THR A 184 -0.90 -42.11 -9.13
CA THR A 184 -0.98 -41.89 -10.59
C THR A 184 0.39 -41.68 -11.22
N GLU A 185 1.29 -40.98 -10.54
CA GLU A 185 2.67 -40.77 -10.99
C GLU A 185 3.42 -42.10 -11.06
N SER A 186 3.35 -42.92 -10.01
CA SER A 186 4.00 -44.24 -10.00
C SER A 186 3.51 -45.15 -11.13
N LEU A 187 2.20 -45.15 -11.42
CA LEU A 187 1.62 -45.89 -12.53
C LEU A 187 2.08 -45.34 -13.89
N SER A 188 2.17 -44.02 -14.03
CA SER A 188 2.66 -43.37 -15.25
C SER A 188 4.17 -43.61 -15.47
N ALA A 189 4.96 -43.65 -14.40
CA ALA A 189 6.39 -43.95 -14.43
C ALA A 189 6.65 -45.41 -14.83
N ALA A 190 5.94 -46.36 -14.21
CA ALA A 190 6.02 -47.78 -14.59
C ALA A 190 5.61 -48.01 -16.06
N ALA A 191 4.60 -47.27 -16.55
CA ALA A 191 4.21 -47.31 -17.95
C ALA A 191 5.28 -46.70 -18.89
N LEU A 192 5.99 -45.65 -18.47
CA LEU A 192 7.10 -45.06 -19.21
C LEU A 192 8.32 -45.99 -19.25
N GLU A 193 8.65 -46.67 -18.16
CA GLU A 193 9.76 -47.64 -18.11
C GLU A 193 9.51 -48.82 -19.04
N HIS A 194 8.30 -49.39 -19.03
CA HIS A 194 7.90 -50.44 -19.97
C HIS A 194 7.95 -49.95 -21.44
N LYS A 195 7.62 -48.67 -21.68
CA LYS A 195 7.76 -48.04 -23.00
C LYS A 195 9.23 -47.81 -23.39
N GLN A 196 10.11 -47.47 -22.46
CA GLN A 196 11.55 -47.31 -22.73
C GLN A 196 12.20 -48.64 -23.10
N GLN A 197 11.82 -49.75 -22.47
CA GLN A 197 12.25 -51.09 -22.87
C GLN A 197 11.80 -51.42 -24.31
N SER A 198 10.65 -50.91 -24.76
CA SER A 198 10.23 -51.06 -26.16
C SER A 198 10.97 -50.14 -27.15
N ARG A 199 11.67 -49.10 -26.69
CA ARG A 199 12.52 -48.22 -27.53
C ARG A 199 13.83 -48.89 -27.96
N GLU A 200 14.21 -50.01 -27.36
CA GLU A 200 15.38 -50.80 -27.77
C GLU A 200 15.17 -51.58 -29.08
N ARG A 201 14.08 -51.32 -29.82
CA ARG A 201 13.88 -51.86 -31.16
C ARG A 201 14.89 -51.25 -32.16
N PRO A 202 15.55 -52.07 -33.00
CA PRO A 202 16.60 -51.61 -33.92
C PRO A 202 16.10 -50.59 -34.97
N LEU A 203 14.81 -50.61 -35.28
CA LEU A 203 14.17 -49.65 -36.19
C LEU A 203 14.16 -48.23 -35.61
N TYR A 204 13.90 -48.10 -34.30
CA TYR A 204 13.82 -46.80 -33.63
C TYR A 204 15.18 -46.12 -33.58
N THR A 205 16.23 -46.87 -33.21
CA THR A 205 17.60 -46.36 -33.17
C THR A 205 18.08 -45.88 -34.54
N SER A 206 17.70 -46.59 -35.61
CA SER A 206 18.03 -46.18 -36.99
C SER A 206 17.33 -44.87 -37.37
N LEU A 207 16.02 -44.75 -37.11
CA LEU A 207 15.25 -43.56 -37.46
C LEU A 207 15.74 -42.32 -36.69
N MET A 208 16.09 -42.48 -35.41
CA MET A 208 16.71 -41.41 -34.61
C MET A 208 18.03 -40.94 -35.21
N SER A 209 18.88 -41.91 -35.59
CA SER A 209 20.19 -41.59 -36.14
C SER A 209 20.05 -40.80 -37.45
N HIS A 210 19.13 -41.18 -38.33
CA HIS A 210 18.87 -40.49 -39.59
C HIS A 210 18.29 -39.08 -39.37
N ALA A 211 17.31 -38.93 -38.47
CA ALA A 211 16.76 -37.62 -38.14
C ALA A 211 17.82 -36.66 -37.57
N SER A 212 18.71 -37.18 -36.70
CA SER A 212 19.81 -36.40 -36.15
C SER A 212 20.86 -36.02 -37.20
N ALA A 213 21.16 -36.92 -38.14
CA ALA A 213 22.07 -36.68 -39.25
C ALA A 213 21.51 -35.61 -40.21
N LEU A 214 20.22 -35.67 -40.53
CA LEU A 214 19.55 -34.66 -41.36
C LEU A 214 19.55 -33.28 -40.69
N LYS A 215 19.31 -33.19 -39.37
CA LYS A 215 19.42 -31.92 -38.62
C LYS A 215 20.85 -31.37 -38.62
N ALA A 216 21.86 -32.25 -38.54
CA ALA A 216 23.25 -31.82 -38.64
C ALA A 216 23.58 -31.29 -40.04
N LEU A 217 23.13 -31.99 -41.09
CA LEU A 217 23.33 -31.60 -42.48
C LEU A 217 22.66 -30.26 -42.80
N GLN A 218 21.43 -30.05 -42.32
CA GLN A 218 20.72 -28.78 -42.49
C GLN A 218 21.47 -27.60 -41.84
N ARG A 219 22.04 -27.81 -40.65
CA ARG A 219 22.83 -26.77 -39.97
C ARG A 219 24.10 -26.42 -40.74
N GLU A 220 24.83 -27.43 -41.22
CA GLU A 220 26.03 -27.18 -42.04
C GLU A 220 25.66 -26.52 -43.37
N HIS A 221 24.55 -26.91 -44.01
CA HIS A 221 24.08 -26.27 -45.23
C HIS A 221 23.75 -24.78 -45.02
N LYS A 222 23.00 -24.42 -43.95
CA LYS A 222 22.73 -23.01 -43.60
C LYS A 222 24.02 -22.21 -43.38
N LYS A 223 25.00 -22.81 -42.71
CA LYS A 223 26.32 -22.20 -42.48
C LYS A 223 27.13 -22.01 -43.76
N HIS A 224 27.05 -22.95 -44.71
CA HIS A 224 27.67 -22.80 -46.02
C HIS A 224 27.02 -21.67 -46.82
N LEU A 225 25.69 -21.57 -46.80
CA LEU A 225 24.94 -20.52 -47.48
C LEU A 225 25.26 -19.11 -46.92
N GLU A 226 25.40 -18.98 -45.59
CA GLU A 226 25.85 -17.73 -44.96
C GLU A 226 27.27 -17.35 -45.37
N ARG A 227 28.19 -18.33 -45.49
CA ARG A 227 29.57 -18.08 -45.96
C ARG A 227 29.61 -17.63 -47.41
N GLU A 228 28.78 -18.22 -48.27
CA GLU A 228 28.67 -17.81 -49.68
C GLU A 228 28.15 -16.37 -49.80
N GLN A 229 27.13 -16.00 -49.01
CA GLN A 229 26.64 -14.62 -48.94
C GLN A 229 27.74 -13.64 -48.50
N GLN A 230 28.46 -13.96 -47.42
CA GLN A 230 29.56 -13.13 -46.94
C GLN A 230 30.68 -12.97 -47.97
N LEU A 231 31.03 -14.04 -48.68
CA LEU A 231 32.03 -13.97 -49.75
C LEU A 231 31.54 -13.10 -50.90
N GLY A 232 30.27 -13.22 -51.28
CA GLY A 232 29.62 -12.37 -52.28
C GLY A 232 29.66 -10.89 -51.91
N ASP A 233 29.32 -10.55 -50.66
CA ASP A 233 29.34 -9.16 -50.17
C ASP A 233 30.76 -8.56 -50.19
N ILE A 234 31.78 -9.35 -49.84
CA ILE A 234 33.19 -8.94 -49.91
C ILE A 234 33.58 -8.67 -51.37
N LEU A 235 33.22 -9.55 -52.29
CA LEU A 235 33.53 -9.41 -53.72
C LEU A 235 32.76 -8.25 -54.36
N ASP A 236 31.52 -7.99 -53.95
CA ASP A 236 30.74 -6.83 -54.37
C ASP A 236 31.33 -5.52 -53.84
N THR A 237 31.86 -5.53 -52.62
CA THR A 237 32.58 -4.37 -52.06
C THR A 237 33.89 -4.13 -52.80
N LEU A 238 34.63 -5.20 -53.14
CA LEU A 238 35.83 -5.13 -53.96
C LEU A 238 35.53 -4.54 -55.34
N ARG A 239 34.42 -4.99 -55.97
CA ARG A 239 33.93 -4.48 -57.25
C ARG A 239 33.56 -2.99 -57.15
N LYS A 240 32.73 -2.59 -56.19
CA LYS A 240 32.30 -1.17 -56.01
C LYS A 240 33.47 -0.24 -55.66
N GLY A 241 34.46 -0.73 -54.92
CA GLY A 241 35.65 0.03 -54.55
C GLY A 241 36.75 0.04 -55.62
N TYR A 242 36.57 -0.67 -56.74
CA TYR A 242 37.57 -0.76 -57.80
C TYR A 242 37.73 0.59 -58.51
N ASN A 243 38.97 1.09 -58.56
CA ASN A 243 39.33 2.30 -59.28
C ASN A 243 40.11 1.91 -60.55
N PRO A 244 39.53 2.12 -61.75
CA PRO A 244 40.16 1.74 -63.03
C PRO A 244 41.52 2.41 -63.32
N ASN A 245 41.88 3.46 -62.59
CA ASN A 245 43.14 4.19 -62.78
C ASN A 245 44.35 3.48 -62.14
N TYR A 246 44.12 2.56 -61.19
CA TYR A 246 45.19 1.73 -60.62
C TYR A 246 45.33 0.44 -61.45
N GLN A 247 46.49 0.26 -62.08
CA GLN A 247 46.78 -0.88 -62.96
C GLN A 247 47.15 -2.16 -62.17
N ASP A 248 46.31 -2.58 -61.24
CA ASP A 248 46.49 -3.85 -60.52
C ASP A 248 45.79 -5.00 -61.26
N MET A 249 46.59 -5.83 -61.93
CA MET A 249 46.08 -6.95 -62.74
C MET A 249 45.38 -8.03 -61.92
N ALA A 250 45.79 -8.25 -60.65
CA ALA A 250 45.20 -9.28 -59.80
C ALA A 250 43.80 -8.88 -59.32
N VAL A 251 43.62 -7.60 -58.98
CA VAL A 251 42.32 -7.05 -58.60
C VAL A 251 41.38 -7.03 -59.81
N LEU A 252 41.87 -6.67 -60.99
CA LEU A 252 41.09 -6.70 -62.23
C LEU A 252 40.60 -8.11 -62.57
N GLU A 253 41.45 -9.13 -62.42
CA GLU A 253 41.06 -10.54 -62.65
C GLU A 253 40.01 -11.01 -61.64
N ALA A 254 40.18 -10.66 -60.35
CA ALA A 254 39.21 -11.01 -59.31
C ALA A 254 37.84 -10.34 -59.54
N VAL A 255 37.81 -9.07 -59.95
CA VAL A 255 36.56 -8.34 -60.27
C VAL A 255 35.88 -8.96 -61.49
N ARG A 256 36.63 -9.28 -62.56
CA ARG A 256 36.06 -9.93 -63.76
C ARG A 256 35.57 -11.36 -63.47
N GLY A 257 36.30 -12.10 -62.65
CA GLY A 257 35.90 -13.45 -62.23
C GLY A 257 34.60 -13.43 -61.43
N TRP A 258 34.43 -12.45 -60.54
CA TRP A 258 33.18 -12.24 -59.82
C TRP A 258 32.05 -11.80 -60.73
N GLU A 259 32.29 -10.85 -61.66
CA GLU A 259 31.30 -10.42 -62.64
C GLU A 259 30.80 -11.58 -63.51
N TYR A 260 31.69 -12.48 -63.91
CA TYR A 260 31.32 -13.68 -64.65
C TYR A 260 30.50 -14.66 -63.80
N LEU A 261 30.92 -14.93 -62.57
CA LEU A 261 30.23 -15.87 -61.67
C LEU A 261 28.84 -15.36 -61.23
N ALA A 262 28.72 -14.05 -60.98
CA ALA A 262 27.49 -13.40 -60.53
C ALA A 262 26.61 -12.88 -61.68
N GLY A 263 27.09 -12.92 -62.94
CA GLY A 263 26.36 -12.43 -64.11
C GLY A 263 26.16 -10.90 -64.14
N LEU A 264 27.10 -10.13 -63.60
CA LEU A 264 27.00 -8.67 -63.46
C LEU A 264 27.72 -7.94 -64.63
N PRO A 265 27.24 -6.76 -65.07
CA PRO A 265 27.86 -6.01 -66.16
C PRO A 265 29.23 -5.41 -65.76
N HIS A 266 30.14 -5.22 -66.73
CA HIS A 266 31.48 -4.67 -66.46
C HIS A 266 31.43 -3.18 -66.05
N ILE A 267 32.23 -2.78 -65.04
CA ILE A 267 32.32 -1.39 -64.57
C ILE A 267 32.84 -0.47 -65.70
N GLY A 268 32.12 0.64 -65.96
CA GLY A 268 32.50 1.69 -66.92
C GLY A 268 31.71 1.72 -68.23
N VAL A 269 30.70 0.86 -68.40
CA VAL A 269 29.85 0.80 -69.61
C VAL A 269 28.58 1.68 -69.50
N GLU A 270 28.25 2.20 -68.32
CA GLU A 270 27.00 2.97 -68.10
C GLU A 270 27.04 4.42 -68.63
N GLU A 271 28.21 5.06 -68.82
CA GLU A 271 28.27 6.43 -69.38
C GLU A 271 28.03 6.49 -70.89
N ASP A 272 28.18 5.37 -71.61
CA ASP A 272 28.01 5.31 -73.08
C ASP A 272 26.61 4.83 -73.51
N ALA A 273 25.88 4.09 -72.65
CA ALA A 273 24.53 3.59 -72.95
C ALA A 273 23.45 4.69 -72.93
N GLN A 274 23.67 5.80 -72.21
CA GLN A 274 22.72 6.92 -72.12
C GLN A 274 22.86 7.98 -73.24
N LYS A 275 23.93 7.96 -74.03
CA LYS A 275 24.11 8.85 -75.20
C LYS A 275 23.62 8.25 -76.53
N ALA A 276 23.28 6.97 -76.56
CA ALA A 276 22.85 6.26 -77.77
C ALA A 276 21.32 6.17 -77.95
N ALA A 277 20.53 6.62 -76.97
CA ALA A 277 19.06 6.54 -77.01
C ALA A 277 18.38 7.75 -77.69
N ASP A 278 19.13 8.77 -78.10
CA ASP A 278 18.59 10.07 -78.58
C ASP A 278 18.75 10.33 -80.10
N LEU A 279 19.16 9.32 -80.90
CA LEU A 279 19.28 9.49 -82.35
C LEU A 279 18.76 8.27 -83.15
N SER A 280 17.62 8.53 -83.81
CA SER A 280 17.06 7.89 -85.02
C SER A 280 16.38 6.52 -84.92
N VAL A 281 15.05 6.61 -85.03
CA VAL A 281 14.14 5.66 -85.68
C VAL A 281 14.33 5.74 -87.21
N SER A 282 14.53 4.61 -87.89
CA SER A 282 13.78 4.17 -89.10
C SER A 282 14.48 3.02 -89.85
N ASP A 283 13.75 1.91 -89.94
CA ASP A 283 13.51 0.97 -91.06
C ASP A 283 14.63 0.26 -91.86
N GLU A 284 14.44 -1.07 -91.89
CA GLU A 284 14.59 -2.05 -92.99
C GLU A 284 15.93 -2.15 -93.75
N GLU A 285 16.60 -3.32 -93.67
CA GLU A 285 16.45 -4.41 -94.66
C GLU A 285 17.66 -5.39 -94.66
N ALA A 286 17.34 -6.69 -94.69
CA ALA A 286 18.05 -7.86 -95.22
C ALA A 286 19.55 -8.15 -94.90
N GLY A 287 19.79 -9.36 -94.41
CA GLY A 287 21.12 -10.01 -94.44
C GLY A 287 21.17 -11.38 -93.75
N ILE A 288 20.68 -12.41 -94.44
CA ILE A 288 20.77 -13.83 -94.07
C ILE A 288 22.24 -14.31 -94.04
N ALA A 289 22.63 -15.04 -92.99
CA ALA A 289 23.56 -16.18 -93.09
C ALA A 289 23.50 -17.07 -91.84
N GLU A 290 23.00 -18.29 -92.04
CA GLU A 290 23.02 -19.43 -91.14
C GLU A 290 24.45 -19.97 -90.91
N THR A 291 24.64 -20.67 -89.79
CA THR A 291 25.10 -22.09 -89.69
C THR A 291 25.38 -22.39 -88.21
N GLY A 292 24.94 -23.48 -87.58
CA GLY A 292 24.16 -24.61 -88.04
C GLY A 292 23.65 -25.41 -86.82
N ASP A 293 22.44 -25.90 -87.00
CA ASP A 293 21.69 -26.97 -86.33
C ASP A 293 22.56 -28.27 -86.29
N GLU A 294 22.47 -29.23 -85.35
CA GLU A 294 21.34 -30.16 -85.16
C GLU A 294 21.53 -31.00 -83.89
N LYS A 295 20.39 -31.33 -83.28
CA LYS A 295 20.18 -32.43 -82.32
C LYS A 295 20.46 -33.80 -82.96
N LYS A 296 20.94 -34.75 -82.15
CA LYS A 296 20.50 -36.16 -82.22
C LYS A 296 20.81 -36.93 -80.93
N ASP A 297 19.73 -37.30 -80.27
CA ASP A 297 19.38 -38.61 -79.71
C ASP A 297 20.49 -39.47 -79.09
N ASP A 298 20.32 -39.81 -77.81
CA ASP A 298 20.35 -41.21 -77.35
C ASP A 298 19.73 -41.33 -75.95
N GLU A 299 18.78 -42.27 -75.84
CA GLU A 299 18.12 -42.72 -74.61
C GLU A 299 19.11 -43.40 -73.65
N VAL A 300 19.09 -43.03 -72.36
CA VAL A 300 19.43 -43.96 -71.25
C VAL A 300 18.55 -43.64 -70.03
N ALA A 301 17.67 -44.58 -69.71
CA ALA A 301 16.99 -44.89 -68.44
C ALA A 301 17.03 -43.82 -67.32
N GLU A 302 15.90 -43.13 -67.11
CA GLU A 302 15.60 -42.48 -65.84
C GLU A 302 15.19 -43.53 -64.80
N THR A 303 16.05 -43.72 -63.81
CA THR A 303 15.58 -44.07 -62.48
C THR A 303 14.83 -42.86 -61.95
N ASP A 304 13.55 -43.01 -61.61
CA ASP A 304 12.72 -42.00 -60.94
C ASP A 304 13.27 -41.71 -59.53
N GLU A 305 14.45 -41.09 -59.43
CA GLU A 305 14.83 -40.32 -58.27
C GLU A 305 14.12 -38.98 -58.43
N GLU A 306 12.98 -38.81 -57.76
CA GLU A 306 12.32 -37.52 -57.63
C GLU A 306 13.31 -36.55 -56.96
N GLU A 307 14.10 -35.85 -57.77
CA GLU A 307 15.05 -34.84 -57.31
C GLU A 307 14.26 -33.72 -56.65
N TRP A 308 14.41 -33.58 -55.33
CA TRP A 308 13.81 -32.48 -54.60
C TRP A 308 14.36 -31.16 -55.15
N THR A 309 13.47 -30.27 -55.57
CA THR A 309 13.91 -28.95 -56.01
C THR A 309 14.45 -28.15 -54.83
N ALA A 310 15.27 -27.12 -55.10
CA ALA A 310 15.84 -26.27 -54.05
C ALA A 310 14.78 -25.54 -53.20
N GLU A 311 13.56 -25.38 -53.72
CA GLU A 311 12.43 -24.78 -53.01
C GLU A 311 11.73 -25.81 -52.11
N ASP A 312 11.56 -27.04 -52.59
CA ASP A 312 11.02 -28.17 -51.81
C ASP A 312 11.91 -28.53 -50.64
N LEU A 313 13.24 -28.49 -50.83
CA LEU A 313 14.23 -28.69 -49.76
C LEU A 313 14.14 -27.64 -48.65
N LYS A 314 13.76 -26.40 -48.98
CA LYS A 314 13.64 -25.33 -47.98
C LYS A 314 12.36 -25.43 -47.17
N THR A 315 11.25 -25.86 -47.77
CA THR A 315 9.94 -25.91 -47.11
C THR A 315 9.61 -27.28 -46.51
N GLY A 316 9.81 -28.36 -47.26
CA GLY A 316 9.46 -29.72 -46.82
C GLY A 316 10.42 -30.31 -45.78
N LEU A 317 11.70 -29.92 -45.79
CA LEU A 317 12.68 -30.46 -44.85
C LEU A 317 12.46 -29.97 -43.41
N ASP A 318 12.06 -28.71 -43.23
CA ASP A 318 11.77 -28.16 -41.90
C ASP A 318 10.53 -28.82 -41.27
N GLU A 319 9.52 -29.14 -42.07
CA GLU A 319 8.36 -29.90 -41.61
C GLU A 319 8.77 -31.31 -41.15
N LEU A 320 9.50 -32.05 -42.00
CA LEU A 320 9.97 -33.39 -41.69
C LEU A 320 10.87 -33.44 -40.44
N LEU A 321 11.77 -32.47 -40.26
CA LEU A 321 12.67 -32.42 -39.10
C LEU A 321 11.96 -32.06 -37.79
N ASN A 322 10.83 -31.38 -37.87
CA ASN A 322 9.99 -31.00 -36.73
C ASN A 322 8.90 -32.01 -36.41
N THR A 323 8.66 -33.00 -37.27
CA THR A 323 7.72 -34.09 -36.96
C THR A 323 8.19 -34.90 -35.75
N ASP A 324 7.27 -35.15 -34.81
CA ASP A 324 7.52 -36.05 -33.69
C ASP A 324 7.31 -37.50 -34.14
N TYR A 325 8.37 -38.05 -34.74
CA TYR A 325 8.45 -39.45 -35.13
C TYR A 325 8.17 -40.41 -33.96
N VAL A 326 8.33 -39.99 -32.70
CA VAL A 326 8.04 -40.83 -31.52
C VAL A 326 6.55 -41.05 -31.43
N SER A 327 5.77 -39.96 -31.45
CA SER A 327 4.31 -40.02 -31.46
C SER A 327 3.77 -40.78 -32.66
N LEU A 328 4.40 -40.62 -33.83
CA LEU A 328 3.99 -41.26 -35.08
C LEU A 328 4.24 -42.79 -35.07
N LEU A 329 5.42 -43.22 -34.58
CA LEU A 329 5.71 -44.64 -34.37
C LEU A 329 4.84 -45.27 -33.28
N MET A 330 4.45 -44.50 -32.26
CA MET A 330 3.52 -44.94 -31.23
C MET A 330 2.11 -45.18 -31.79
N ALA A 331 1.60 -44.24 -32.58
CA ALA A 331 0.32 -44.40 -33.27
C ALA A 331 0.33 -45.61 -34.22
N HIS A 332 1.46 -45.87 -34.89
CA HIS A 332 1.63 -47.03 -35.75
C HIS A 332 1.67 -48.36 -34.97
N ASP A 333 2.44 -48.45 -33.87
CA ASP A 333 2.51 -49.68 -33.06
C ASP A 333 1.16 -49.97 -32.36
N GLU A 334 0.40 -48.93 -32.00
CA GLU A 334 -0.98 -49.06 -31.52
C GLU A 334 -1.91 -49.60 -32.61
N HIS A 335 -1.80 -49.08 -33.84
CA HIS A 335 -2.55 -49.58 -35.00
C HIS A 335 -2.18 -51.02 -35.39
N VAL A 336 -0.91 -51.43 -35.20
CA VAL A 336 -0.44 -52.80 -35.47
C VAL A 336 -0.85 -53.77 -34.34
N LYS A 337 -0.97 -53.28 -33.09
CA LYS A 337 -1.42 -54.08 -31.94
C LYS A 337 -2.93 -54.25 -31.86
N THR A 338 -3.72 -53.43 -32.55
CA THR A 338 -5.14 -53.74 -32.74
C THR A 338 -5.25 -54.95 -33.68
N PRO A 339 -5.72 -56.13 -33.22
CA PRO A 339 -6.02 -57.21 -34.16
C PRO A 339 -7.05 -56.69 -35.17
N PRO A 340 -6.98 -57.09 -36.46
CA PRO A 340 -8.01 -56.69 -37.42
C PRO A 340 -9.37 -57.06 -36.84
N PRO A 341 -10.42 -56.24 -37.02
CA PRO A 341 -11.73 -56.52 -36.47
C PRO A 341 -12.16 -57.87 -37.03
N SER A 342 -12.06 -58.89 -36.20
CA SER A 342 -12.53 -60.21 -36.53
C SER A 342 -14.03 -60.04 -36.70
N THR A 343 -14.51 -60.20 -37.93
CA THR A 343 -15.92 -60.05 -38.29
C THR A 343 -16.82 -61.01 -37.51
N LEU A 344 -16.24 -62.00 -36.83
CA LEU A 344 -16.89 -62.90 -35.88
C LEU A 344 -17.23 -62.27 -34.51
N PHE A 345 -16.57 -61.18 -34.11
CA PHE A 345 -16.81 -60.52 -32.81
C PHE A 345 -17.53 -59.18 -32.93
N ASN A 346 -17.93 -58.80 -34.14
CA ASN A 346 -18.75 -57.61 -34.38
C ASN A 346 -20.22 -57.94 -34.14
N LEU A 347 -20.59 -58.16 -32.87
CA LEU A 347 -21.95 -58.50 -32.42
C LEU A 347 -23.01 -57.52 -32.96
N ARG A 348 -22.64 -56.24 -33.16
CA ARG A 348 -23.50 -55.22 -33.77
C ARG A 348 -24.01 -55.62 -35.16
N GLY A 349 -23.21 -56.33 -35.96
CA GLY A 349 -23.56 -56.73 -37.33
C GLY A 349 -24.52 -57.93 -37.43
N TYR A 350 -24.79 -58.61 -36.31
CA TYR A 350 -25.65 -59.80 -36.27
C TYR A 350 -26.96 -59.59 -35.49
N LEU A 351 -27.17 -58.41 -34.89
CA LEU A 351 -28.43 -58.07 -34.22
C LEU A 351 -29.41 -57.38 -35.19
N PRO A 352 -30.72 -57.72 -35.14
CA PRO A 352 -31.74 -56.99 -35.89
C PRO A 352 -31.87 -55.54 -35.38
N ASP A 353 -32.16 -54.59 -36.28
CA ASP A 353 -32.15 -53.14 -36.02
C ASP A 353 -33.02 -52.69 -34.82
N SER A 354 -34.04 -53.47 -34.45
CA SER A 354 -34.89 -53.20 -33.29
C SER A 354 -34.19 -53.40 -31.93
N LEU A 355 -33.10 -54.18 -31.88
CA LEU A 355 -32.39 -54.55 -30.65
C LEU A 355 -31.04 -53.84 -30.50
N VAL A 356 -30.56 -53.15 -31.54
CA VAL A 356 -29.33 -52.35 -31.53
C VAL A 356 -29.33 -51.29 -30.42
N PRO A 357 -30.37 -50.45 -30.25
CA PRO A 357 -30.34 -49.41 -29.22
C PRO A 357 -30.32 -49.98 -27.78
N GLN A 358 -30.99 -51.11 -27.53
CA GLN A 358 -30.96 -51.77 -26.22
C GLN A 358 -29.61 -52.43 -25.93
N TYR A 359 -28.96 -52.98 -26.95
CA TYR A 359 -27.62 -53.54 -26.82
C TYR A 359 -26.56 -52.45 -26.57
N GLU A 360 -26.68 -51.29 -27.21
CA GLU A 360 -25.79 -50.15 -26.97
C GLU A 360 -25.93 -49.65 -25.52
N GLU A 361 -27.16 -49.46 -25.02
CA GLU A 361 -27.39 -49.01 -23.65
C GLU A 361 -26.88 -50.04 -22.62
N MET A 362 -27.12 -51.33 -22.86
CA MET A 362 -26.61 -52.42 -22.03
C MET A 362 -25.08 -52.47 -22.04
N ARG A 363 -24.45 -52.28 -23.21
CA ARG A 363 -22.99 -52.25 -23.36
C ARG A 363 -22.38 -51.08 -22.59
N GLU A 364 -22.95 -49.89 -22.70
CA GLU A 364 -22.48 -48.70 -21.98
C GLU A 364 -22.65 -48.85 -20.45
N THR A 365 -23.75 -49.46 -20.00
CA THR A 365 -23.91 -49.79 -18.57
C THR A 365 -22.94 -50.87 -18.11
N LEU A 366 -22.68 -51.90 -18.93
CA LEU A 366 -21.69 -52.94 -18.61
C LEU A 366 -20.26 -52.39 -18.60
N LEU A 367 -19.89 -51.53 -19.53
CA LEU A 367 -18.58 -50.88 -19.60
C LEU A 367 -18.37 -49.92 -18.43
N SER A 368 -19.38 -49.14 -18.05
CA SER A 368 -19.30 -48.30 -16.85
C SER A 368 -19.18 -49.14 -15.58
N TRP A 369 -19.90 -50.26 -15.46
CA TRP A 369 -19.73 -51.21 -14.35
C TRP A 369 -18.34 -51.85 -14.33
N LEU A 370 -17.84 -52.33 -15.47
CA LEU A 370 -16.50 -52.90 -15.57
C LEU A 370 -15.40 -51.86 -15.32
N GLY A 371 -15.65 -50.59 -15.61
CA GLY A 371 -14.80 -49.46 -15.23
C GLY A 371 -14.75 -49.23 -13.72
N VAL A 372 -15.89 -49.35 -13.02
CA VAL A 372 -15.95 -49.29 -11.54
C VAL A 372 -15.26 -50.49 -10.89
N PHE A 373 -15.30 -51.68 -11.51
CA PHE A 373 -14.66 -52.90 -10.99
C PHE A 373 -13.21 -53.13 -11.48
N GLY A 374 -12.66 -52.26 -12.34
CA GLY A 374 -11.23 -52.28 -12.70
C GLY A 374 -10.76 -53.48 -13.55
N ILE A 375 -11.65 -54.15 -14.28
CA ILE A 375 -11.33 -55.36 -15.07
C ILE A 375 -11.15 -55.07 -16.58
N ALA A 376 -11.60 -53.91 -17.07
CA ALA A 376 -11.38 -53.50 -18.46
C ALA A 376 -10.35 -52.36 -18.54
N GLY A 377 -9.18 -52.64 -19.13
CA GLY A 377 -8.18 -51.64 -19.45
C GLY A 377 -8.64 -50.73 -20.59
N THR A 378 -9.17 -49.56 -20.24
CA THR A 378 -9.23 -48.42 -21.17
C THR A 378 -7.86 -47.75 -21.18
N ASP A 379 -6.99 -48.22 -22.07
CA ASP A 379 -5.57 -47.80 -22.13
C ASP A 379 -5.31 -46.45 -22.81
N VAL A 380 -6.36 -45.66 -23.11
CA VAL A 380 -6.23 -44.42 -23.90
C VAL A 380 -6.14 -43.11 -23.06
N GLU A 381 -6.24 -43.12 -21.73
CA GLU A 381 -6.16 -41.85 -20.93
C GLU A 381 -5.05 -41.75 -19.87
N LYS A 382 -4.05 -42.64 -19.84
CA LYS A 382 -3.05 -42.66 -18.74
C LYS A 382 -2.10 -41.45 -18.66
N SER A 383 -1.89 -40.71 -19.76
CA SER A 383 -1.05 -39.49 -19.77
C SER A 383 -1.82 -38.24 -19.31
N SER A 384 -3.09 -38.17 -19.69
CA SER A 384 -4.04 -37.10 -19.34
C SER A 384 -4.38 -37.09 -17.85
N ASP A 385 -4.48 -38.26 -17.22
CA ASP A 385 -4.85 -38.37 -15.81
C ASP A 385 -3.73 -37.97 -14.84
N SER A 386 -2.46 -38.17 -15.19
CA SER A 386 -1.32 -37.76 -14.34
C SER A 386 -1.18 -36.23 -14.27
N SER A 387 -1.34 -35.54 -15.40
CA SER A 387 -1.33 -34.06 -15.42
C SER A 387 -2.54 -33.48 -14.70
N LYS A 388 -3.75 -34.06 -14.88
CA LYS A 388 -4.96 -33.67 -14.14
C LYS A 388 -4.83 -33.85 -12.63
N ALA A 389 -4.23 -34.95 -12.17
CA ALA A 389 -4.01 -35.20 -10.74
C ALA A 389 -3.01 -34.21 -10.13
N ARG A 390 -1.94 -33.85 -10.87
CA ARG A 390 -0.98 -32.81 -10.46
C ARG A 390 -1.61 -31.43 -10.38
N THR A 391 -2.40 -31.03 -11.38
CA THR A 391 -3.08 -29.74 -11.36
C THR A 391 -4.08 -29.66 -10.20
N ALA A 392 -4.86 -30.72 -9.97
CA ALA A 392 -5.81 -30.76 -8.85
C ALA A 392 -5.12 -30.65 -7.48
N LEU A 393 -3.95 -31.29 -7.31
CA LEU A 393 -3.15 -31.16 -6.10
C LEU A 393 -2.60 -29.73 -5.93
N SER A 394 -2.00 -29.17 -6.98
CA SER A 394 -1.45 -27.81 -6.96
C SER A 394 -2.54 -26.77 -6.65
N ASP A 395 -3.72 -26.92 -7.25
CA ASP A 395 -4.85 -26.03 -7.01
C ASP A 395 -5.34 -26.13 -5.55
N ALA A 396 -5.41 -27.34 -4.99
CA ALA A 396 -5.79 -27.57 -3.60
C ALA A 396 -4.75 -27.03 -2.61
N GLU A 397 -3.45 -27.18 -2.89
CA GLU A 397 -2.36 -26.61 -2.08
C GLU A 397 -2.36 -25.08 -2.14
N SER A 398 -2.55 -24.48 -3.32
CA SER A 398 -2.67 -23.04 -3.48
C SER A 398 -3.87 -22.49 -2.71
N ALA A 399 -5.03 -23.17 -2.80
CA ALA A 399 -6.22 -22.80 -2.04
C ALA A 399 -6.01 -22.92 -0.53
N LEU A 400 -5.32 -23.96 -0.05
CA LEU A 400 -4.97 -24.12 1.37
C LEU A 400 -4.03 -23.00 1.84
N ASN A 401 -2.96 -22.73 1.09
CA ASN A 401 -1.98 -21.68 1.42
C ASN A 401 -2.64 -20.29 1.47
N LYS A 402 -3.62 -20.03 0.58
CA LYS A 402 -4.41 -18.80 0.63
C LYS A 402 -5.17 -18.67 1.96
N VAL A 403 -5.89 -19.70 2.40
CA VAL A 403 -6.64 -19.67 3.67
C VAL A 403 -5.69 -19.55 4.88
N ILE A 404 -4.52 -20.19 4.83
CA ILE A 404 -3.48 -20.04 5.87
C ILE A 404 -2.99 -18.59 5.92
N SER A 405 -2.71 -17.98 4.77
CA SER A 405 -2.31 -16.57 4.70
C SER A 405 -3.41 -15.65 5.21
N ASP A 406 -4.66 -15.88 4.82
CA ASP A 406 -5.82 -15.08 5.26
C ASP A 406 -6.01 -15.19 6.78
N LYS A 407 -5.85 -16.39 7.35
CA LYS A 407 -5.87 -16.61 8.80
C LYS A 407 -4.74 -15.86 9.49
N LYS A 408 -3.52 -15.93 8.97
CA LYS A 408 -2.34 -15.26 9.55
C LYS A 408 -2.54 -13.74 9.55
N ASN A 409 -3.02 -13.17 8.45
CA ASN A 409 -3.34 -11.75 8.35
C ASN A 409 -4.41 -11.35 9.39
N ALA A 410 -5.46 -12.17 9.57
CA ALA A 410 -6.49 -11.92 10.58
C ALA A 410 -5.96 -12.01 12.03
N GLU A 411 -4.99 -12.88 12.30
CA GLU A 411 -4.31 -12.96 13.61
C GLU A 411 -3.42 -11.74 13.87
N GLU A 412 -2.70 -11.26 12.85
CA GLU A 412 -1.91 -10.03 12.90
C GLU A 412 -2.84 -8.82 13.17
N ASP A 413 -3.91 -8.67 12.38
CA ASP A 413 -4.93 -7.63 12.56
C ASP A 413 -5.52 -7.64 13.98
N LEU A 414 -5.76 -8.83 14.55
CA LEU A 414 -6.30 -8.98 15.90
C LEU A 414 -5.33 -8.49 16.98
N GLY A 415 -4.03 -8.70 16.78
CA GLY A 415 -2.97 -8.20 17.65
C GLY A 415 -2.85 -6.67 17.61
N GLU A 416 -3.05 -6.07 16.44
CA GLU A 416 -2.90 -4.63 16.24
C GLU A 416 -4.04 -3.80 16.85
N ILE A 417 -5.29 -4.32 16.91
CA ILE A 417 -6.48 -3.55 17.35
C ILE A 417 -6.30 -2.89 18.74
N PHE A 418 -5.61 -3.55 19.66
CA PHE A 418 -5.40 -3.03 21.04
C PHE A 418 -3.93 -2.68 21.30
N ASP A 419 -3.14 -2.48 20.24
CA ASP A 419 -1.78 -2.00 20.40
C ASP A 419 -1.78 -0.54 20.85
N VAL A 420 -1.05 -0.27 21.94
CA VAL A 420 -0.89 1.05 22.54
C VAL A 420 -0.18 2.01 21.57
N GLN A 421 0.75 1.49 20.76
CA GLN A 421 1.47 2.26 19.74
C GLN A 421 0.68 2.41 18.43
N GLY A 422 -0.34 1.57 18.22
CA GLY A 422 -1.24 1.64 17.07
C GLY A 422 -2.54 2.35 17.42
N PHE A 423 -3.58 1.56 17.65
CA PHE A 423 -4.96 2.06 17.77
C PHE A 423 -5.40 2.45 19.19
N GLY A 424 -4.49 2.39 20.17
CA GLY A 424 -4.75 2.74 21.56
C GLY A 424 -5.06 1.53 22.43
N ALA A 425 -4.97 1.71 23.75
CA ALA A 425 -5.15 0.61 24.71
C ALA A 425 -6.56 -0.01 24.68
N GLU A 426 -7.58 0.78 24.33
CA GLU A 426 -8.97 0.32 24.19
C GLU A 426 -9.41 0.21 22.72
N GLY A 427 -8.49 0.40 21.76
CA GLY A 427 -8.78 0.43 20.33
C GLY A 427 -9.60 1.65 19.90
N GLU A 428 -9.55 2.75 20.66
CA GLU A 428 -10.33 3.97 20.42
C GLU A 428 -10.12 4.58 19.02
N TRP A 429 -8.98 4.31 18.38
CA TRP A 429 -8.65 4.82 17.05
C TRP A 429 -8.94 3.85 15.92
N LYS A 430 -9.25 2.57 16.19
CA LYS A 430 -9.41 1.55 15.14
C LYS A 430 -10.52 1.89 14.14
N LYS A 431 -11.59 2.56 14.60
CA LYS A 431 -12.67 3.00 13.70
C LYS A 431 -12.22 4.06 12.68
N LEU A 432 -11.18 4.80 13.02
CA LEU A 432 -10.65 5.89 12.19
C LEU A 432 -9.54 5.41 11.23
N ASP A 433 -9.18 4.14 11.30
CA ASP A 433 -8.23 3.50 10.39
C ASP A 433 -8.65 3.68 8.92
N GLY A 434 -7.79 4.33 8.12
CA GLY A 434 -8.07 4.66 6.72
C GLY A 434 -9.10 5.77 6.50
N GLN A 435 -9.61 6.42 7.55
CA GLN A 435 -10.50 7.57 7.39
C GLN A 435 -9.72 8.81 6.96
N CYS A 436 -10.08 9.37 5.80
CA CYS A 436 -9.44 10.56 5.25
C CYS A 436 -10.16 11.85 5.67
N LEU A 437 -9.41 12.81 6.17
CA LEU A 437 -9.83 14.16 6.52
C LEU A 437 -9.27 15.13 5.49
N GLN A 438 -10.07 16.10 5.05
CA GLN A 438 -9.67 17.05 4.01
C GLN A 438 -9.92 18.50 4.46
N LEU A 439 -9.01 19.40 4.07
CA LEU A 439 -9.18 20.85 4.19
C LEU A 439 -8.87 21.52 2.86
N ASP A 440 -9.81 22.32 2.35
CA ASP A 440 -9.61 23.13 1.16
C ASP A 440 -9.01 24.50 1.55
N SER A 441 -7.81 24.78 1.04
CA SER A 441 -7.11 26.06 1.22
C SER A 441 -7.18 26.94 -0.04
N GLY A 442 -8.02 26.60 -1.02
CA GLY A 442 -8.22 27.29 -2.29
C GLY A 442 -7.19 26.92 -3.37
N ASP A 443 -5.90 27.07 -3.06
CA ASP A 443 -4.82 26.69 -4.00
C ASP A 443 -4.55 25.18 -3.99
N TYR A 444 -4.67 24.56 -2.83
CA TYR A 444 -4.45 23.14 -2.59
C TYR A 444 -5.51 22.58 -1.65
N ILE A 445 -5.83 21.31 -1.85
CA ILE A 445 -6.62 20.51 -0.91
C ILE A 445 -5.63 19.64 -0.13
N TYR A 446 -5.56 19.85 1.17
CA TYR A 446 -4.77 19.02 2.07
C TYR A 446 -5.63 17.86 2.55
N GLU A 447 -5.14 16.63 2.38
CA GLU A 447 -5.79 15.41 2.82
C GLU A 447 -4.86 14.66 3.77
N VAL A 448 -5.39 14.13 4.87
CA VAL A 448 -4.70 13.16 5.72
C VAL A 448 -5.60 11.95 5.95
N CYS A 449 -5.15 10.78 5.50
CA CYS A 449 -5.76 9.50 5.83
C CYS A 449 -5.10 8.98 7.11
N LEU A 450 -5.88 8.82 8.17
CA LEU A 450 -5.39 8.38 9.47
C LEU A 450 -4.76 6.98 9.35
N PHE A 451 -3.56 6.81 9.91
CA PHE A 451 -2.72 5.60 9.83
C PHE A 451 -2.21 5.17 8.44
N ASP A 452 -2.52 5.92 7.38
CA ASP A 452 -2.05 5.63 6.02
C ASP A 452 -1.08 6.72 5.54
N GLU A 453 -1.57 7.75 4.86
CA GLU A 453 -0.74 8.83 4.35
C GLU A 453 -1.43 10.20 4.24
N ALA A 454 -0.60 11.25 4.23
CA ALA A 454 -0.99 12.62 3.99
C ALA A 454 -0.61 13.05 2.57
N ARG A 455 -1.52 13.75 1.89
CA ARG A 455 -1.40 14.17 0.49
C ARG A 455 -1.79 15.64 0.32
N GLN A 456 -1.10 16.31 -0.61
CA GLN A 456 -1.47 17.62 -1.12
C GLN A 456 -1.99 17.46 -2.54
N LYS A 457 -3.28 17.71 -2.74
CA LYS A 457 -3.95 17.68 -4.04
C LYS A 457 -4.07 19.10 -4.59
N PRO A 458 -4.10 19.28 -5.93
CA PRO A 458 -4.41 20.58 -6.52
C PRO A 458 -5.83 21.01 -6.16
N GLY A 459 -6.05 22.32 -6.01
CA GLY A 459 -7.37 22.90 -5.75
C GLY A 459 -8.40 22.55 -6.84
N PRO A 460 -9.70 22.61 -6.52
CA PRO A 460 -10.76 22.25 -7.46
C PRO A 460 -10.72 23.16 -8.70
N GLY A 461 -10.63 22.55 -9.88
CA GLY A 461 -10.50 23.27 -11.16
C GLY A 461 -9.08 23.74 -11.50
N LYS A 462 -8.08 23.47 -10.65
CA LYS A 462 -6.66 23.73 -10.95
C LYS A 462 -6.00 22.45 -11.46
N GLY A 463 -5.28 22.55 -12.58
CA GLY A 463 -4.42 21.47 -13.06
C GLY A 463 -3.15 21.37 -12.21
N GLY A 464 -2.75 20.16 -11.81
CA GLY A 464 -1.55 19.95 -11.01
C GLY A 464 -1.30 18.48 -10.66
N GLN A 465 -0.14 18.18 -10.11
CA GLN A 465 0.21 16.85 -9.59
C GLN A 465 -0.16 16.76 -8.10
N THR A 466 -0.51 15.56 -7.64
CA THR A 466 -0.69 15.30 -6.21
C THR A 466 0.67 14.93 -5.60
N PHE A 467 1.06 15.59 -4.52
CA PHE A 467 2.29 15.29 -3.79
C PHE A 467 1.97 14.52 -2.51
N SER A 468 2.74 13.46 -2.24
CA SER A 468 2.69 12.81 -0.93
C SER A 468 3.47 13.66 0.06
N LEU A 469 2.82 14.05 1.15
CA LEU A 469 3.42 14.82 2.23
C LEU A 469 4.05 13.93 3.30
N GLY A 470 3.68 12.64 3.36
CA GLY A 470 4.28 11.66 4.27
C GLY A 470 3.34 10.48 4.55
N LYS A 471 3.91 9.35 4.95
CA LYS A 471 3.21 8.16 5.44
C LYS A 471 3.25 8.11 6.96
N PHE A 472 2.24 7.52 7.57
CA PHE A 472 2.19 7.36 9.02
C PHE A 472 3.44 6.62 9.51
N SER A 473 4.05 7.18 10.56
CA SER A 473 5.31 6.68 11.13
C SER A 473 5.14 6.32 12.59
N SER A 474 4.67 7.28 13.38
CA SER A 474 4.42 7.09 14.81
C SER A 474 3.47 8.17 15.36
N TRP A 475 3.01 7.94 16.58
CA TRP A 475 2.37 8.96 17.42
C TRP A 475 3.41 9.97 17.96
N ASN A 476 3.13 10.61 19.09
CA ASN A 476 3.97 11.65 19.66
C ASN A 476 5.38 11.11 19.99
N PRO A 477 6.44 11.58 19.31
CA PRO A 477 7.80 11.07 19.51
C PRO A 477 8.53 11.75 20.68
N SER A 478 7.87 12.66 21.41
CA SER A 478 8.49 13.38 22.52
C SER A 478 8.90 12.45 23.66
N PRO A 479 10.13 12.58 24.21
CA PRO A 479 10.64 11.69 25.25
C PRO A 479 9.91 11.84 26.60
N ASP A 480 9.20 12.96 26.79
CA ASP A 480 8.47 13.27 28.02
C ASP A 480 7.10 12.58 28.11
N VAL A 481 6.61 11.99 27.00
CA VAL A 481 5.27 11.43 26.90
C VAL A 481 5.36 9.91 26.70
N LYS A 482 4.68 9.14 27.55
CA LYS A 482 4.71 7.68 27.47
C LYS A 482 3.56 7.14 26.62
N PRO A 483 3.78 6.04 25.88
CA PRO A 483 2.69 5.35 25.18
C PRO A 483 1.55 4.98 26.14
N GLY A 484 0.32 5.32 25.76
CA GLY A 484 -0.89 5.09 26.56
C GLY A 484 -1.37 6.31 27.36
N GLU A 485 -0.56 7.36 27.49
CA GLU A 485 -1.03 8.63 28.05
C GLU A 485 -1.86 9.43 27.02
N PRO A 486 -2.84 10.23 27.44
CA PRO A 486 -3.67 11.02 26.52
C PRO A 486 -2.85 11.93 25.59
N ALA A 487 -1.78 12.54 26.13
CA ALA A 487 -0.86 13.40 25.40
C ALA A 487 -0.07 12.66 24.29
N TYR A 488 0.00 11.33 24.36
CA TYR A 488 0.65 10.52 23.32
C TYR A 488 -0.19 10.53 22.03
N TYR A 489 -1.51 10.47 22.18
CA TYR A 489 -2.47 10.43 21.07
C TYR A 489 -2.85 11.81 20.53
N GLU A 490 -2.33 12.90 21.11
CA GLU A 490 -2.59 14.26 20.63
C GLU A 490 -1.83 14.59 19.34
N LYS A 491 -0.77 13.83 19.01
CA LYS A 491 0.11 14.13 17.88
C LYS A 491 0.42 12.88 17.06
N GLN A 492 0.14 12.92 15.76
CA GLN A 492 0.60 11.93 14.78
C GLN A 492 1.69 12.52 13.89
N VAL A 493 2.67 11.69 13.54
CA VAL A 493 3.79 12.05 12.67
C VAL A 493 3.72 11.24 11.38
N TYR A 494 3.75 11.98 10.27
CA TYR A 494 3.82 11.44 8.92
C TYR A 494 5.14 11.86 8.29
N ASP A 495 5.96 10.90 7.88
CA ASP A 495 7.30 11.13 7.34
C ASP A 495 7.49 10.41 6.00
N ARG A 496 8.70 10.46 5.41
CA ARG A 496 9.02 9.77 4.14
C ARG A 496 8.11 10.21 2.98
N GLY A 497 7.73 11.48 2.95
CA GLY A 497 7.00 12.09 1.86
C GLY A 497 7.86 12.32 0.62
N THR A 498 7.25 12.85 -0.44
CA THR A 498 7.97 13.16 -1.69
C THR A 498 9.07 14.20 -1.42
N ARG A 499 10.30 13.90 -1.84
CA ARG A 499 11.48 14.75 -1.60
C ARG A 499 11.30 16.16 -2.18
N CYS A 500 11.61 17.15 -1.36
CA CYS A 500 11.57 18.56 -1.70
C CYS A 500 12.81 18.95 -2.54
N TRP A 501 12.66 19.82 -3.54
CA TRP A 501 13.76 20.23 -4.44
C TRP A 501 14.92 20.91 -3.69
N ASN A 502 14.64 21.58 -2.57
CA ASN A 502 15.64 22.26 -1.75
C ASN A 502 15.32 22.14 -0.25
N GLY A 503 15.02 20.91 0.17
CA GLY A 503 14.62 20.63 1.55
C GLY A 503 14.67 19.14 1.87
N PRO A 504 14.29 18.77 3.10
CA PRO A 504 14.15 17.38 3.49
C PRO A 504 13.01 16.69 2.73
N GLU A 505 12.83 15.41 3.00
CA GLU A 505 11.59 14.73 2.61
C GLU A 505 10.41 15.44 3.28
N ARG A 506 9.30 15.59 2.54
CA ARG A 506 8.12 16.23 3.10
C ARG A 506 7.66 15.45 4.34
N SER A 507 7.21 16.18 5.35
CA SER A 507 6.65 15.61 6.57
C SER A 507 5.43 16.41 7.04
N VAL A 508 4.54 15.74 7.78
CA VAL A 508 3.35 16.35 8.39
C VAL A 508 3.27 15.96 9.85
N ILE A 509 3.03 16.96 10.69
CA ILE A 509 2.66 16.77 12.09
C ILE A 509 1.17 17.10 12.23
N LEU A 510 0.37 16.08 12.52
CA LEU A 510 -1.06 16.24 12.79
C LEU A 510 -1.27 16.37 14.30
N VAL A 511 -1.71 17.55 14.75
CA VAL A 511 -2.06 17.85 16.14
C VAL A 511 -3.58 17.85 16.29
N LEU A 512 -4.10 16.93 17.10
CA LEU A 512 -5.52 16.76 17.34
C LEU A 512 -5.90 17.25 18.74
N LYS A 513 -7.09 17.83 18.86
CA LYS A 513 -7.72 18.19 20.13
C LYS A 513 -9.05 17.47 20.30
N CYS A 514 -9.52 17.36 21.54
CA CYS A 514 -10.88 16.85 21.80
C CYS A 514 -11.91 17.73 21.09
N GLY A 515 -12.78 17.10 20.29
CA GLY A 515 -13.91 17.74 19.63
C GLY A 515 -15.03 16.74 19.32
N THR A 516 -16.11 17.21 18.69
CA THR A 516 -17.26 16.35 18.39
C THR A 516 -17.15 15.64 17.04
N GLU A 517 -16.33 16.17 16.14
CA GLU A 517 -16.15 15.69 14.78
C GLU A 517 -14.66 15.49 14.46
N ASN A 518 -14.39 14.57 13.52
CA ASN A 518 -13.07 14.40 12.93
C ASN A 518 -12.93 15.40 11.78
N ALA A 519 -12.16 16.46 11.99
CA ALA A 519 -11.95 17.50 10.99
C ALA A 519 -10.60 18.18 11.17
N ILE A 520 -10.03 18.66 10.06
CA ILE A 520 -8.85 19.54 10.07
C ILE A 520 -9.37 20.97 10.04
N HIS A 521 -8.84 21.83 10.93
CA HIS A 521 -9.22 23.24 11.03
C HIS A 521 -8.19 24.15 10.38
N THR A 522 -6.90 23.88 10.58
CA THR A 522 -5.84 24.71 10.03
C THR A 522 -4.70 23.87 9.48
N VAL A 523 -4.05 24.40 8.44
CA VAL A 523 -2.80 23.88 7.89
C VAL A 523 -1.79 25.02 7.88
N ALA A 524 -0.62 24.80 8.45
CA ALA A 524 0.48 25.76 8.47
C ALA A 524 1.77 25.07 7.98
N GLU A 525 2.51 25.71 7.09
CA GLU A 525 3.87 25.29 6.74
C GLU A 525 4.82 26.01 7.71
N LEU A 526 5.37 25.26 8.68
CA LEU A 526 6.25 25.84 9.71
C LEU A 526 7.65 26.09 9.14
N GLU A 527 8.18 25.08 8.46
CA GLU A 527 9.44 25.13 7.74
C GLU A 527 9.23 24.57 6.33
N LYS A 528 10.23 24.75 5.45
CA LYS A 528 10.13 24.29 4.07
C LYS A 528 9.89 22.78 4.03
N CYS A 529 8.77 22.38 3.43
CA CYS A 529 8.39 20.98 3.32
C CYS A 529 8.08 20.29 4.67
N GLU A 530 7.86 21.06 5.75
CA GLU A 530 7.34 20.59 7.04
C GLU A 530 6.01 21.26 7.35
N TYR A 531 4.95 20.46 7.38
CA TYR A 531 3.58 20.94 7.57
C TYR A 531 3.07 20.58 8.96
N GLN A 532 2.32 21.48 9.57
CA GLN A 532 1.54 21.22 10.77
C GLN A 532 0.05 21.32 10.45
N PHE A 533 -0.67 20.23 10.66
CA PHE A 533 -2.12 20.20 10.58
C PHE A 533 -2.67 20.28 11.99
N THR A 534 -3.66 21.14 12.23
CA THR A 534 -4.41 21.14 13.49
C THR A 534 -5.85 20.73 13.24
N GLY A 535 -6.37 19.84 14.07
CA GLY A 535 -7.69 19.26 13.90
C GLY A 535 -8.34 18.89 15.22
N THR A 536 -9.54 18.35 15.12
CA THR A 536 -10.27 17.79 16.25
C THR A 536 -10.61 16.33 16.02
N SER A 537 -10.70 15.55 17.09
CA SER A 537 -11.25 14.22 17.08
C SER A 537 -11.96 13.89 18.39
N PRO A 538 -13.14 13.24 18.36
CA PRO A 538 -13.80 12.71 19.54
C PRO A 538 -13.01 11.57 20.21
N ALA A 539 -12.09 10.90 19.52
CA ALA A 539 -11.28 9.82 20.11
C ALA A 539 -10.43 10.30 21.30
N LEU A 540 -10.03 11.59 21.32
CA LEU A 540 -9.28 12.20 22.41
C LEU A 540 -10.12 12.63 23.61
N CYS A 541 -11.44 12.69 23.49
CA CYS A 541 -12.30 13.16 24.57
C CYS A 541 -12.42 12.11 25.67
N LEU A 542 -11.74 12.34 26.80
CA LEU A 542 -11.86 11.51 28.00
C LEU A 542 -13.19 11.78 28.72
N PRO A 543 -13.81 10.74 29.32
CA PRO A 543 -14.96 10.94 30.18
C PRO A 543 -14.57 11.82 31.37
N LEU A 544 -15.48 12.69 31.80
CA LEU A 544 -15.29 13.52 32.98
C LEU A 544 -15.46 12.65 34.22
N ASP A 545 -14.44 12.59 35.07
CA ASP A 545 -14.52 11.90 36.34
C ASP A 545 -15.54 12.60 37.26
N ALA A 546 -16.37 11.80 37.94
CA ALA A 546 -17.41 12.32 38.85
C ALA A 546 -16.83 13.19 39.98
N LYS A 547 -15.55 13.02 40.33
CA LYS A 547 -14.87 13.79 41.38
C LYS A 547 -14.54 15.23 40.98
N ASP A 548 -14.25 15.48 39.70
CA ASP A 548 -13.94 16.84 39.22
C ASP A 548 -15.20 17.69 39.09
N SER A 549 -16.36 17.06 38.90
CA SER A 549 -17.64 17.76 38.89
C SER A 549 -18.02 18.38 40.25
N VAL A 550 -17.57 17.79 41.36
CA VAL A 550 -17.95 18.23 42.73
C VAL A 550 -17.03 19.32 43.27
N ARG A 551 -15.77 19.37 42.82
CA ARG A 551 -14.79 20.37 43.26
C ARG A 551 -14.99 21.76 42.65
N GLU A 552 -15.70 21.85 41.53
CA GLU A 552 -15.88 23.10 40.76
C GLU A 552 -17.28 23.74 40.92
N GLU A 553 -18.21 23.09 41.64
CA GLU A 553 -19.54 23.65 41.93
C GLU A 553 -19.61 24.42 43.28
N LEU A 554 -18.51 24.42 44.04
CA LEU A 554 -18.27 25.23 45.24
C LEU A 554 -17.46 26.47 44.88
#